data_AF-A0A845S690-F1
#
_entry.id   AF-A0A845S690-F1
#
_cell.length_a   1.000
_cell.length_b   1.000
_cell.length_c   1.000
_cell.angle_alpha   90.00
_cell.angle_beta   90.00
_cell.angle_gamma   90.00
#
_symmetry.space_group_name_H-M   'P 1'
#
loop_
_entity.id
_entity.type
_entity.pdbx_description
1 polymer ?
#
loop_
_entity_poly.entity_id
_entity_poly.type
_entity_poly.pdbx_seq_one_letter_code
_entity_poly.pdbx_strand_id
1 'polypeptide(L)'
;TKLIHLDLNKGDLWLLVAMLSWAIYSTMLRTHKTNLKYLSFISVIVSIGLIFLFPQFLFEIYNHHIIRFNFPVFLITSYVVLFAGLGAYILWNKAVVIVGPNKAGIFLHLMPVFSSFMAIFLLNEKLMNFHIIGAIIIIIGIYLSSKKSLSR
;
A
#
# COMPACT_ATOMS: atom_id res chain seq x y z
N THR A 1 14.26 1.10 -27.66
CA THR A 1 13.46 0.36 -28.66
C THR A 1 12.27 -0.39 -28.06
N LYS A 2 12.38 -0.99 -26.85
CA LYS A 2 11.26 -1.68 -26.17
C LYS A 2 10.19 -0.78 -25.50
N LEU A 3 10.41 0.53 -25.42
CA LEU A 3 9.49 1.49 -24.77
C LEU A 3 8.41 2.06 -25.71
N ILE A 4 8.52 1.81 -27.02
CA ILE A 4 7.60 2.34 -28.04
C ILE A 4 6.51 1.31 -28.41
N HIS A 5 6.77 0.02 -28.17
CA HIS A 5 5.77 -1.03 -28.28
C HIS A 5 5.13 -1.24 -26.91
N LEU A 6 3.89 -0.78 -26.77
CA LEU A 6 3.09 -0.94 -25.57
C LEU A 6 2.56 -2.37 -25.54
N ASP A 7 3.40 -3.31 -25.14
CA ASP A 7 3.04 -4.72 -24.97
C ASP A 7 2.22 -4.87 -23.69
N LEU A 8 0.92 -4.58 -23.79
CA LEU A 8 -0.02 -4.76 -22.69
C LEU A 8 -0.06 -6.24 -22.30
N ASN A 9 0.42 -6.53 -21.10
CA ASN A 9 0.35 -7.86 -20.53
C ASN A 9 -0.83 -7.96 -19.55
N LYS A 10 -1.15 -9.18 -19.11
CA LYS A 10 -2.24 -9.42 -18.15
C LYS A 10 -2.03 -8.67 -16.83
N GLY A 11 -0.78 -8.47 -16.42
CA GLY A 11 -0.41 -7.72 -15.21
C GLY A 11 -0.81 -6.25 -15.28
N ASP A 12 -0.72 -5.62 -16.44
CA ASP A 12 -1.13 -4.23 -16.63
C ASP A 12 -2.64 -4.06 -16.40
N LEU A 13 -3.44 -5.04 -16.85
CA LEU A 13 -4.88 -5.05 -16.60
C LEU A 13 -5.19 -5.21 -15.10
N TRP A 14 -4.47 -6.10 -14.40
CA TRP A 14 -4.61 -6.27 -12.95
C TRP A 14 -4.25 -4.99 -12.19
N LEU A 15 -3.19 -4.30 -12.62
CA LEU A 15 -2.78 -3.02 -12.04
C LEU A 15 -3.87 -1.96 -12.20
N LEU A 16 -4.46 -1.84 -13.40
CA LEU A 16 -5.54 -0.89 -13.65
C LEU A 16 -6.76 -1.15 -12.76
N VAL A 17 -7.19 -2.41 -12.64
CA VAL A 17 -8.31 -2.78 -11.77
C VAL A 17 -7.99 -2.48 -10.30
N ALA A 18 -6.77 -2.77 -9.85
CA ALA A 18 -6.33 -2.45 -8.49
C ALA A 18 -6.32 -0.94 -8.22
N MET A 19 -5.80 -0.13 -9.16
CA MET A 19 -5.75 1.32 -9.01
C MET A 19 -7.14 1.96 -9.03
N LEU A 20 -8.04 1.49 -9.89
CA LEU A 20 -9.44 1.92 -9.90
C LEU A 20 -10.16 1.55 -8.60
N SER A 21 -9.98 0.32 -8.13
CA SER A 21 -10.55 -0.14 -6.86
C SER A 21 -10.05 0.70 -5.68
N TRP A 22 -8.75 1.03 -5.66
CA TRP A 22 -8.15 1.90 -4.64
C TRP A 22 -8.69 3.33 -4.69
N ALA A 23 -8.85 3.89 -5.89
CA ALA A 23 -9.42 5.23 -6.07
C ALA A 23 -10.88 5.29 -5.61
N ILE A 24 -11.70 4.31 -5.97
CA ILE A 24 -13.09 4.20 -5.52
C ILE A 24 -13.15 4.03 -4.00
N TYR A 25 -12.36 3.09 -3.44
CA TYR A 25 -12.28 2.87 -2.00
C TYR A 25 -11.96 4.16 -1.23
N SER A 26 -10.88 4.84 -1.60
CA SER A 26 -10.38 6.01 -0.88
C SER A 26 -11.29 7.24 -1.02
N THR A 27 -12.00 7.38 -2.15
CA THR A 27 -13.01 8.43 -2.34
C THR A 27 -14.31 8.13 -1.58
N MET A 28 -14.78 6.88 -1.61
CA MET A 28 -15.93 6.44 -0.82
C MET A 28 -15.64 6.58 0.67
N LEU A 29 -14.45 6.23 1.12
CA LEU A 29 -14.04 6.36 2.53
C LEU A 29 -14.13 7.80 3.06
N ARG A 30 -13.84 8.79 2.20
CA ARG A 30 -13.98 10.22 2.57
C ARG A 30 -15.43 10.69 2.58
N THR A 31 -16.26 10.18 1.68
CA THR A 31 -17.62 10.68 1.43
C THR A 31 -18.69 9.96 2.26
N HIS A 32 -18.52 8.67 2.49
CA HIS A 32 -19.46 7.83 3.21
C HIS A 32 -19.02 7.69 4.67
N LYS A 33 -19.70 8.44 5.54
CA LYS A 33 -19.56 8.28 6.99
C LYS A 33 -20.28 6.98 7.39
N THR A 34 -19.53 5.89 7.50
CA THR A 34 -20.06 4.68 8.13
C THR A 34 -20.24 4.95 9.63
N ASN A 35 -21.33 4.46 10.23
CA ASN A 35 -21.50 4.49 11.69
C ASN A 35 -20.62 3.46 12.43
N LEU A 36 -19.73 2.79 11.70
CA LEU A 36 -18.85 1.75 12.23
C LEU A 36 -17.62 2.36 12.88
N LYS A 37 -17.21 1.79 14.01
CA LYS A 37 -15.87 2.06 14.58
C LYS A 37 -14.80 1.57 13.60
N TYR A 38 -13.63 2.23 13.57
CA TYR A 38 -12.54 1.93 12.64
C TYR A 38 -12.14 0.43 12.61
N LEU A 39 -12.09 -0.22 13.77
CA LEU A 39 -11.76 -1.64 13.85
C LEU A 39 -12.83 -2.52 13.19
N SER A 40 -14.12 -2.22 13.40
CA SER A 40 -15.22 -2.95 12.77
C SER A 40 -15.18 -2.82 11.25
N PHE A 41 -14.86 -1.63 10.73
CA PHE A 41 -14.71 -1.41 9.29
C PHE A 41 -13.56 -2.24 8.70
N ILE A 42 -12.39 -2.25 9.36
CA ILE A 42 -11.24 -3.05 8.93
C ILE A 42 -11.58 -4.55 9.01
N SER A 43 -12.25 -5.02 10.06
CA SER A 43 -12.67 -6.42 10.17
C SER A 43 -13.56 -6.86 9.02
N VAL A 44 -14.49 -6.02 8.57
CA VAL A 44 -15.34 -6.31 7.40
C VAL A 44 -14.50 -6.41 6.13
N ILE A 45 -13.62 -5.44 5.87
CA ILE A 45 -12.73 -5.46 4.69
C ILE A 45 -11.85 -6.72 4.69
N VAL A 46 -11.22 -7.03 5.82
CA VAL A 46 -10.36 -8.22 5.97
C VAL A 46 -11.16 -9.50 5.77
N SER A 47 -12.38 -9.59 6.30
CA SER A 47 -13.24 -10.78 6.14
C SER A 47 -13.64 -10.99 4.69
N ILE A 48 -13.99 -9.92 3.97
CA ILE A 48 -14.27 -9.98 2.53
C ILE A 48 -13.02 -10.42 1.77
N GLY A 49 -11.86 -9.82 2.07
CA GLY A 49 -10.59 -10.22 1.47
C GLY A 49 -10.25 -11.69 1.70
N LEU A 50 -10.50 -12.20 2.90
CA LEU A 50 -10.33 -13.62 3.24
C LEU A 50 -11.20 -14.53 2.36
N ILE A 51 -12.47 -14.16 2.11
CA ILE A 51 -13.35 -14.94 1.22
C ILE A 51 -12.76 -15.05 -0.19
N PHE A 52 -12.14 -13.99 -0.71
CA PHE A 52 -11.50 -14.02 -2.03
C PHE A 52 -10.15 -14.76 -2.04
N LEU A 53 -9.38 -14.70 -0.95
CA LEU A 53 -8.09 -15.38 -0.84
C LEU A 53 -8.23 -16.87 -0.50
N PHE A 54 -9.34 -17.27 0.12
CA PHE A 54 -9.53 -18.64 0.60
C PHE A 54 -9.54 -19.69 -0.52
N PRO A 55 -10.21 -19.50 -1.68
CA PRO A 55 -10.12 -20.43 -2.80
C PRO A 55 -8.69 -20.59 -3.34
N GLN A 56 -7.94 -19.49 -3.44
CA GLN A 56 -6.54 -19.55 -3.87
C GLN A 56 -5.70 -20.33 -2.86
N PHE A 57 -5.91 -20.11 -1.56
CA PHE A 57 -5.25 -20.87 -0.51
C PHE A 57 -5.52 -22.39 -0.61
N LEU A 58 -6.76 -22.79 -0.89
CA LEU A 58 -7.09 -24.21 -1.14
C LEU A 58 -6.41 -24.75 -2.39
N PHE A 59 -6.31 -23.96 -3.45
CA PHE A 59 -5.61 -24.32 -4.68
C PHE A 59 -4.11 -24.53 -4.44
N GLU A 60 -3.46 -23.69 -3.63
CA GLU A 60 -2.05 -23.85 -3.27
C GLU A 60 -1.80 -25.15 -2.48
N ILE A 61 -2.68 -25.48 -1.53
CA ILE A 61 -2.62 -26.74 -0.77
C ILE A 61 -2.78 -27.94 -1.70
N TYR A 62 -3.74 -27.88 -2.64
CA TYR A 62 -3.97 -28.94 -3.61
C TYR A 62 -2.75 -29.21 -4.50
N ASN A 63 -2.00 -28.16 -4.87
CA ASN A 63 -0.76 -28.28 -5.65
C ASN A 63 0.48 -28.64 -4.81
N HIS A 64 0.28 -29.12 -3.58
CA HIS A 64 1.35 -29.54 -2.67
C HIS A 64 2.37 -28.44 -2.31
N HIS A 65 1.96 -27.16 -2.35
CA HIS A 65 2.79 -26.09 -1.82
C HIS A 65 2.75 -26.12 -0.28
N ILE A 66 3.80 -26.68 0.32
CA ILE A 66 3.90 -26.87 1.78
C ILE A 66 4.29 -25.55 2.45
N ILE A 67 3.40 -25.00 3.26
CA ILE A 67 3.73 -23.89 4.17
C ILE A 67 4.50 -24.44 5.35
N ARG A 68 5.78 -24.06 5.47
CA ARG A 68 6.61 -24.40 6.63
C ARG A 68 6.38 -23.41 7.75
N PHE A 69 5.46 -23.74 8.65
CA PHE A 69 5.25 -22.95 9.87
C PHE A 69 6.46 -23.10 10.80
N ASN A 70 7.26 -22.05 10.88
CA ASN A 70 8.38 -21.96 11.81
C ASN A 70 8.34 -20.62 12.55
N PHE A 71 9.16 -20.49 13.60
CA PHE A 71 9.17 -19.30 14.45
C PHE A 71 9.52 -18.01 13.68
N PRO A 72 10.51 -17.98 12.77
CA PRO A 72 10.75 -16.82 11.91
C PRO A 72 9.54 -16.40 11.08
N VAL A 73 8.85 -17.35 10.43
CA VAL A 73 7.63 -17.08 9.65
C VAL A 73 6.56 -16.46 10.54
N PHE A 74 6.34 -17.01 11.73
CA PHE A 74 5.38 -16.46 12.68
C PHE A 74 5.71 -15.00 13.06
N LEU A 75 6.98 -14.69 13.36
CA LEU A 75 7.40 -13.33 13.71
C LEU A 75 7.23 -12.35 12.55
N ILE A 76 7.68 -12.72 11.35
CA ILE A 76 7.57 -11.87 10.15
C ILE A 76 6.09 -11.64 9.80
N THR A 77 5.28 -12.68 9.81
CA THR A 77 3.84 -12.55 9.55
C THR A 77 3.17 -11.69 10.62
N SER A 78 3.50 -11.87 11.90
CA SER A 78 2.94 -11.05 12.98
C SER A 78 3.31 -9.57 12.82
N TYR A 79 4.56 -9.27 12.45
CA TYR A 79 5.00 -7.92 12.16
C TYR A 79 4.21 -7.30 11.00
N VAL A 80 4.08 -8.02 9.88
CA VAL A 80 3.33 -7.54 8.71
C VAL A 80 1.86 -7.30 9.05
N VAL A 81 1.22 -8.22 9.77
CA VAL A 81 -0.20 -8.10 10.16
C VAL A 81 -0.43 -6.90 11.08
N LEU A 82 0.41 -6.70 12.09
CA LEU A 82 0.21 -5.65 13.08
C LEU A 82 0.55 -4.26 12.52
N PHE A 83 1.71 -4.11 11.87
CA PHE A 83 2.20 -2.80 11.45
C PHE A 83 1.74 -2.42 10.05
N ALA A 84 2.00 -3.26 9.04
CA ALA A 84 1.65 -2.98 7.65
C ALA A 84 0.17 -3.25 7.33
N GLY A 85 -0.44 -4.19 8.04
CA GLY A 85 -1.87 -4.50 7.97
C GLY A 85 -2.70 -3.54 8.82
N LEU A 86 -2.82 -3.80 10.11
CA LEU A 86 -3.75 -3.05 10.97
C LEU A 86 -3.31 -1.59 11.18
N GLY A 87 -2.07 -1.37 11.62
CA GLY A 87 -1.56 -0.03 11.95
C GLY A 87 -1.62 0.93 10.77
N ALA A 88 -1.03 0.54 9.64
CA ALA A 88 -0.99 1.36 8.44
C ALA A 88 -2.39 1.65 7.87
N TYR A 89 -3.30 0.67 7.84
CA TYR A 89 -4.67 0.91 7.34
C TYR A 89 -5.49 1.80 8.28
N ILE A 90 -5.33 1.69 9.60
CA ILE A 90 -5.97 2.62 10.55
C ILE A 90 -5.49 4.05 10.29
N LEU A 91 -4.19 4.24 10.16
CA LEU A 91 -3.59 5.57 9.90
C LEU A 91 -3.99 6.11 8.54
N TRP A 92 -3.96 5.28 7.50
CA TRP A 92 -4.42 5.64 6.15
C TRP A 92 -5.88 6.08 6.18
N ASN A 93 -6.77 5.29 6.78
CA ASN A 93 -8.18 5.60 6.82
C ASN A 93 -8.44 6.90 7.58
N LYS A 94 -7.80 7.08 8.72
CA LYS A 94 -7.87 8.31 9.50
C LYS A 94 -7.33 9.51 8.70
N ALA A 95 -6.20 9.36 8.02
CA ALA A 95 -5.61 10.42 7.18
C ALA A 95 -6.55 10.81 6.03
N VAL A 96 -7.09 9.84 5.29
CA VAL A 96 -8.06 10.08 4.22
C VAL A 96 -9.30 10.79 4.75
N VAL A 97 -9.82 10.37 5.90
CA VAL A 97 -10.99 11.02 6.54
C VAL A 97 -10.68 12.45 6.99
N ILE A 98 -9.45 12.79 7.37
CA ILE A 98 -9.06 14.14 7.82
C ILE A 98 -8.71 15.05 6.63
N VAL A 99 -7.78 14.65 5.76
CA VAL A 99 -7.23 15.51 4.70
C VAL A 99 -7.77 15.23 3.30
N GLY A 100 -8.48 14.11 3.12
CA GLY A 100 -9.00 13.66 1.83
C GLY A 100 -8.00 12.78 1.06
N PRO A 101 -8.50 11.94 0.13
CA PRO A 101 -7.67 10.95 -0.57
C PRO A 101 -6.60 11.59 -1.47
N ASN A 102 -6.88 12.73 -2.09
CA ASN A 102 -5.92 13.43 -2.95
C ASN A 102 -4.69 13.90 -2.18
N LYS A 103 -4.90 14.50 -1.00
CA LYS A 103 -3.79 14.96 -0.14
C LYS A 103 -3.06 13.79 0.49
N ALA A 104 -3.80 12.82 1.04
CA ALA A 104 -3.20 11.64 1.66
C ALA A 104 -2.35 10.83 0.66
N GLY A 105 -2.84 10.65 -0.57
CA GLY A 105 -2.17 9.89 -1.61
C GLY A 105 -0.81 10.45 -2.02
N ILE A 106 -0.63 11.77 -2.01
CA ILE A 106 0.67 12.40 -2.33
C ILE A 106 1.78 11.92 -1.37
N PHE A 107 1.45 11.70 -0.10
CA PHE A 107 2.43 11.23 0.90
C PHE A 107 2.80 9.74 0.74
N LEU A 108 2.02 8.94 -0.02
CA LEU A 108 2.41 7.56 -0.32
C LEU A 108 3.70 7.50 -1.16
N HIS A 109 4.03 8.58 -1.89
CA HIS A 109 5.31 8.68 -2.58
C HIS A 109 6.53 8.78 -1.65
N LEU A 110 6.34 8.93 -0.33
CA LEU A 110 7.44 8.76 0.64
C LEU A 110 7.79 7.30 0.92
N MET A 111 6.95 6.33 0.53
CA MET A 111 7.23 4.91 0.76
C MET A 111 8.61 4.48 0.23
N PRO A 112 9.04 4.82 -1.00
CA PRO A 112 10.40 4.52 -1.48
C PRO A 112 11.52 5.15 -0.66
N VAL A 113 11.30 6.34 -0.10
CA VAL A 113 12.30 7.03 0.74
C VAL A 113 12.48 6.28 2.05
N PHE A 114 11.37 5.97 2.73
CA PHE A 114 11.41 5.22 3.98
C PHE A 114 11.88 3.78 3.78
N SER A 115 11.49 3.12 2.68
CA SER A 115 11.93 1.75 2.40
C SER A 115 13.43 1.69 2.11
N SER A 116 13.96 2.63 1.31
CA SER A 116 15.40 2.71 1.03
C SER A 116 16.18 3.03 2.30
N PHE A 117 15.68 3.96 3.11
CA PHE A 117 16.26 4.27 4.42
C PHE A 117 16.31 3.01 5.30
N MET A 118 15.17 2.33 5.48
CA MET A 118 15.12 1.10 6.27
C MET A 118 16.03 0.00 5.73
N ALA A 119 16.13 -0.18 4.41
CA ALA A 119 17.00 -1.19 3.80
C ALA A 119 18.49 -0.89 4.08
N ILE A 120 18.91 0.37 4.00
CA ILE A 120 20.28 0.77 4.34
C ILE A 120 20.59 0.46 5.81
N PHE A 121 19.69 0.78 6.74
CA PHE A 121 19.92 0.59 8.18
C PHE A 121 19.75 -0.86 8.67
N LEU A 122 18.75 -1.59 8.16
CA LEU A 122 18.39 -2.93 8.63
C LEU A 122 19.07 -4.05 7.84
N LEU A 123 19.31 -3.83 6.54
CA LEU A 123 19.88 -4.83 5.62
C LEU A 123 21.33 -4.52 5.24
N ASN A 124 21.91 -3.44 5.80
CA ASN A 124 23.25 -2.94 5.44
C ASN A 124 23.42 -2.68 3.93
N GLU A 125 22.35 -2.23 3.25
CA GLU A 125 22.46 -1.83 1.85
C GLU A 125 23.31 -0.57 1.69
N LYS A 126 24.07 -0.49 0.59
CA LYS A 126 24.93 0.66 0.31
C LYS A 126 24.10 1.87 -0.10
N LEU A 127 24.34 3.01 0.55
CA LEU A 127 23.78 4.29 0.12
C LEU A 127 24.40 4.70 -1.22
N MET A 128 23.56 4.79 -2.25
CA MET A 128 23.94 5.22 -3.59
C MET A 128 23.36 6.61 -3.90
N ASN A 129 23.98 7.33 -4.84
CA ASN A 129 23.54 8.68 -5.24
C ASN A 129 22.09 8.72 -5.71
N PHE A 130 21.58 7.65 -6.33
CA PHE A 130 20.19 7.59 -6.78
C PHE A 130 19.18 7.57 -5.63
N HIS A 131 19.54 7.07 -4.44
CA HIS A 131 18.68 7.17 -3.25
C HIS A 131 18.47 8.63 -2.85
N ILE A 132 19.54 9.43 -2.87
CA ILE A 132 19.52 10.85 -2.48
C ILE A 132 18.74 11.66 -3.53
N ILE A 133 19.06 11.48 -4.81
CA ILE A 133 18.40 12.19 -5.91
C ILE A 133 16.90 11.86 -5.93
N GLY A 134 16.55 10.58 -5.80
CA GLY A 134 15.16 10.13 -5.72
C GLY A 134 14.41 10.75 -4.54
N ALA A 135 15.02 10.78 -3.35
CA ALA A 135 14.43 11.40 -2.17
C ALA A 135 14.20 12.90 -2.35
N ILE A 136 15.16 13.64 -2.92
CA ILE A 136 15.01 15.06 -3.22
C ILE A 136 13.86 15.31 -4.19
N ILE A 137 13.78 14.55 -5.27
CA ILE A 137 12.70 14.67 -6.28
C ILE A 137 11.33 14.43 -5.64
N ILE A 138 11.21 13.40 -4.80
CA ILE A 138 9.97 13.08 -4.08
C ILE A 138 9.57 14.24 -3.16
N ILE A 139 10.49 14.76 -2.35
CA ILE A 139 10.23 15.86 -1.41
C ILE A 139 9.78 17.12 -2.16
N ILE A 140 10.47 17.48 -3.26
CA ILE A 140 10.09 18.62 -4.10
C ILE A 140 8.70 18.42 -4.69
N GLY A 141 8.40 17.22 -5.21
CA GLY A 141 7.09 16.89 -5.77
C GLY A 141 5.95 17.06 -4.74
N ILE A 142 6.15 16.58 -3.52
CA ILE A 142 5.19 16.71 -2.42
C ILE A 142 4.99 18.18 -2.05
N TYR A 143 6.08 18.95 -1.93
CA TYR A 143 6.03 20.38 -1.60
C TYR A 143 5.23 21.17 -2.65
N LEU A 144 5.54 20.98 -3.93
CA LEU A 144 4.86 21.67 -5.03
C LEU A 144 3.37 21.29 -5.11
N SER A 145 3.04 20.01 -4.94
CA SER A 145 1.66 19.51 -4.99
C SER A 145 0.83 20.02 -3.80
N SER A 146 1.45 20.14 -2.61
CA SER A 146 0.78 20.62 -1.40
C SER A 146 0.48 22.13 -1.43
N LYS A 147 1.29 22.92 -2.15
CA LYS A 147 1.16 24.39 -2.22
C LYS A 147 -0.14 24.85 -2.90
N LYS A 148 -0.66 24.08 -3.87
CA LYS A 148 -1.83 24.47 -4.68
C LYS A 148 -3.18 24.28 -3.98
N SER A 149 -3.21 23.65 -2.80
CA SER A 149 -4.44 23.41 -2.05
C SER A 149 -4.94 24.61 -1.24
N LEU A 150 -4.17 25.69 -1.11
CA LEU A 150 -4.54 26.87 -0.31
C LEU A 150 -5.44 27.87 -1.06
N SER A 151 -5.83 27.62 -2.31
CA SER A 151 -6.65 28.56 -3.12
C SER A 151 -8.02 28.02 -3.59
N ARG A 152 -8.63 27.07 -2.89
CA ARG A 152 -10.03 26.67 -3.14
C ARG A 152 -10.77 26.41 -1.85
#